data_AF-A0A8T3M5E9-F1
#
_entry.id   AF-A0A8T3M5E9-F1
#
_cell.length_a   1.000
_cell.length_b   1.000
_cell.length_c   1.000
_cell.angle_alpha   90.00
_cell.angle_beta   90.00
_cell.angle_gamma   90.00
#
_symmetry.space_group_name_H-M   'P 1'
#
loop_
_entity.id
_entity.type
_entity.pdbx_description
1 polymer ?
#
loop_
_entity_poly.entity_id
_entity_poly.type
_entity_poly.pdbx_seq_one_letter_code
_entity_poly.pdbx_strand_id
1 'polypeptide(L)'
;MLALIAVMAAASILVGGAVLMVLAADRASIDATAQRVAVVHQLANQLTGAGSAQELALADYVLSRQLPPRQRFDEAVLTYSQIADALRAATIDLPEGRAASDARVAARQTWRERVAGPVIIAVGRGDAPAITRFAEGAASDRVPMTT
;
A
#
# COMPACT_ATOMS: atom_id res chain seq x y z
N MET A 1 3.68 -9.05 2.31
CA MET A 1 3.60 -9.56 3.70
C MET A 1 4.62 -8.93 4.63
N LEU A 2 5.91 -8.89 4.27
CA LEU A 2 6.97 -8.27 5.11
C LEU A 2 6.71 -6.80 5.51
N ALA A 3 6.14 -5.98 4.62
CA ALA A 3 5.79 -4.59 4.94
C ALA A 3 4.62 -4.46 5.95
N LEU A 4 3.70 -5.44 5.98
CA LEU A 4 2.61 -5.48 6.95
C LEU A 4 3.14 -5.83 8.34
N ILE A 5 4.12 -6.75 8.39
CA ILE A 5 4.82 -7.15 9.62
C ILE A 5 5.64 -5.98 10.18
N ALA A 6 6.33 -5.21 9.32
CA ALA A 6 7.10 -4.05 9.77
C ALA A 6 6.23 -2.95 10.38
N VAL A 7 5.07 -2.66 9.79
CA VAL A 7 4.10 -1.68 10.33
C VAL A 7 3.47 -2.19 11.63
N MET A 8 3.15 -3.48 11.71
CA MET A 8 2.64 -4.09 12.95
C MET A 8 3.70 -4.16 14.06
N ALA A 9 4.98 -4.36 13.72
CA ALA A 9 6.10 -4.37 14.65
C ALA A 9 6.38 -2.97 15.23
N ALA A 10 6.32 -1.93 14.39
CA ALA A 10 6.43 -0.54 14.85
C ALA A 10 5.29 -0.15 15.80
N ALA A 11 4.06 -0.61 15.52
CA ALA A 11 2.91 -0.38 16.39
C ALA A 11 3.04 -1.07 17.76
N SER A 12 3.73 -2.22 17.84
CA SER A 12 3.88 -3.00 19.09
C SER A 12 4.98 -2.47 20.00
N ILE A 13 6.01 -1.80 19.45
CA ILE A 13 7.04 -1.10 20.24
C ILE A 13 6.42 0.09 21.00
N LEU A 14 5.40 0.74 20.43
CA LEU A 14 4.73 1.88 21.07
C LEU A 14 3.93 1.49 22.32
N VAL A 15 3.38 0.28 22.34
CA VAL A 15 2.58 -0.23 23.47
C VAL A 15 3.49 -0.64 24.64
N GLY A 16 4.72 -1.06 24.38
CA GLY A 16 5.68 -1.45 25.42
C GLY A 16 6.28 -0.29 26.22
N GLY A 17 6.43 0.89 25.59
CA GLY A 17 7.04 2.06 26.22
C GLY A 17 6.17 2.79 27.24
N ALA A 18 4.85 2.59 27.20
CA ALA A 18 3.88 3.32 28.03
C ALA A 18 3.55 2.64 29.37
N VAL A 19 4.12 1.46 29.66
CA VAL A 19 3.70 0.63 30.81
C VAL A 19 4.35 1.03 32.15
N LEU A 20 5.24 2.03 32.20
CA LEU A 20 6.09 2.25 33.39
C LEU A 20 5.84 3.48 34.29
N MET A 21 4.81 4.34 34.14
CA MET A 21 4.53 5.38 35.17
C MET A 21 3.07 5.86 35.33
N VAL A 22 2.33 5.22 36.24
CA VAL A 22 1.37 5.71 37.27
C VAL A 22 0.46 6.97 37.06
N LEU A 23 -0.87 6.70 37.20
CA LEU A 23 -2.06 7.47 37.67
C LEU A 23 -2.90 8.30 36.65
N ALA A 24 -4.19 7.94 36.55
CA ALA A 24 -5.40 8.63 36.03
C ALA A 24 -5.30 9.52 34.77
N ALA A 25 -4.35 10.45 34.70
CA ALA A 25 -3.90 11.09 33.46
C ALA A 25 -3.47 10.05 32.41
N ASP A 26 -3.01 8.89 32.88
CA ASP A 26 -2.71 7.71 32.06
C ASP A 26 -3.91 7.15 31.31
N ARG A 27 -5.13 7.17 31.86
CA ARG A 27 -6.27 6.60 31.11
C ARG A 27 -6.58 7.43 29.88
N ALA A 28 -6.61 8.75 30.03
CA ALA A 28 -6.82 9.65 28.89
C ALA A 28 -5.67 9.58 27.88
N SER A 29 -4.41 9.44 28.34
CA SER A 29 -3.26 9.32 27.44
C SER A 29 -3.18 7.95 26.76
N ILE A 30 -3.53 6.87 27.48
CA ILE A 30 -3.64 5.50 26.94
C ILE A 30 -4.80 5.43 25.95
N ASP A 31 -5.96 6.00 26.25
CA ASP A 31 -7.11 6.03 25.33
C ASP A 31 -6.77 6.85 24.08
N ALA A 32 -6.12 8.01 24.24
CA ALA A 32 -5.65 8.82 23.11
C ALA A 32 -4.60 8.07 22.26
N THR A 33 -3.69 7.33 22.90
CA THR A 33 -2.68 6.52 22.21
C THR A 33 -3.32 5.33 21.50
N ALA A 34 -4.25 4.62 22.15
CA ALA A 34 -5.00 3.52 21.57
C ALA A 34 -5.83 3.98 20.36
N GLN A 35 -6.48 5.13 20.47
CA GLN A 35 -7.21 5.74 19.37
C GLN A 35 -6.27 6.11 18.20
N ARG A 36 -5.10 6.68 18.49
CA ARG A 36 -4.09 6.98 17.47
C ARG A 36 -3.61 5.72 16.75
N VAL A 37 -3.31 4.66 17.50
CA VAL A 37 -2.90 3.35 16.92
C VAL A 37 -4.02 2.76 16.08
N ALA A 38 -5.28 2.83 16.54
CA ALA A 38 -6.43 2.36 15.78
C ALA A 38 -6.59 3.11 14.44
N VAL A 39 -6.43 4.43 14.44
CA VAL A 39 -6.47 5.26 13.22
C VAL A 39 -5.35 4.88 12.26
N VAL A 40 -4.11 4.75 12.74
CA VAL A 40 -2.96 4.34 11.92
C VAL A 40 -3.20 2.95 11.32
N HIS A 41 -3.71 2.01 12.12
CA HIS A 41 -4.01 0.65 11.66
C HIS A 41 -5.12 0.65 10.59
N GLN A 42 -6.20 1.40 10.82
CA GLN A 42 -7.28 1.55 9.86
C GLN A 42 -6.77 2.13 8.53
N LEU A 43 -5.99 3.21 8.57
CA LEU A 43 -5.40 3.84 7.38
C LEU A 43 -4.46 2.88 6.65
N ALA A 44 -3.64 2.10 7.37
CA ALA A 44 -2.78 1.08 6.75
C ALA A 44 -3.57 -0.03 6.05
N ASN A 45 -4.70 -0.46 6.63
CA ASN A 45 -5.60 -1.42 6.00
C ASN A 45 -6.28 -0.83 4.76
N GLN A 46 -6.75 0.42 4.83
CA GLN A 46 -7.32 1.13 3.69
C GLN A 46 -6.29 1.32 2.57
N LEU A 47 -5.04 1.65 2.91
CA LEU A 47 -3.95 1.80 1.95
C LEU A 47 -3.67 0.48 1.21
N THR A 48 -3.73 -0.63 1.95
CA THR A 48 -3.61 -1.97 1.36
C THR A 48 -4.78 -2.27 0.43
N GLY A 49 -6.01 -1.99 0.87
CA GLY A 49 -7.22 -2.16 0.05
C GLY A 49 -7.17 -1.34 -1.25
N ALA A 50 -6.79 -0.06 -1.19
CA ALA A 50 -6.64 0.80 -2.36
C ALA A 50 -5.54 0.30 -3.31
N GLY A 51 -4.45 -0.27 -2.77
CA GLY A 51 -3.42 -0.93 -3.56
C GLY A 51 -3.93 -2.17 -4.31
N SER A 52 -4.70 -3.02 -3.63
CA SER A 52 -5.35 -4.18 -4.26
C SER A 52 -6.40 -3.77 -5.29
N ALA A 53 -7.13 -2.68 -5.07
CA ALA A 53 -8.08 -2.13 -6.04
C ALA A 53 -7.39 -1.68 -7.34
N GLN A 54 -6.20 -1.07 -7.26
CA GLN A 54 -5.38 -0.78 -8.45
C GLN A 54 -5.00 -2.05 -9.22
N GLU A 55 -4.51 -3.07 -8.51
CA GLU A 55 -4.11 -4.34 -9.15
C GLU A 55 -5.28 -5.03 -9.85
N LEU A 56 -6.45 -5.09 -9.19
CA LEU A 56 -7.67 -5.68 -9.75
C LEU A 56 -8.17 -4.89 -10.98
N ALA A 57 -8.26 -3.56 -10.87
CA ALA A 57 -8.72 -2.71 -11.97
C ALA A 57 -7.78 -2.78 -13.19
N LEU A 58 -6.47 -2.88 -12.95
CA LEU A 58 -5.48 -3.11 -14.01
C LEU A 58 -5.69 -4.47 -14.68
N ALA A 59 -5.88 -5.55 -13.91
CA ALA A 59 -6.15 -6.87 -14.46
C ALA A 59 -7.43 -6.89 -15.31
N ASP A 60 -8.52 -6.30 -14.80
CA ASP A 60 -9.78 -6.13 -15.52
C ASP A 60 -9.58 -5.34 -16.83
N TYR A 61 -8.77 -4.28 -16.79
CA TYR A 61 -8.45 -3.47 -17.98
C TYR A 61 -7.69 -4.28 -19.03
N VAL A 62 -6.69 -5.06 -18.61
CA VAL A 62 -5.91 -5.91 -19.52
C VAL A 62 -6.79 -6.95 -20.22
N LEU A 63 -7.71 -7.56 -19.47
CA LEU A 63 -8.59 -8.61 -19.98
C LEU A 63 -9.70 -8.06 -20.89
N SER A 64 -10.36 -6.98 -20.46
CA SER A 64 -11.53 -6.41 -21.16
C SER A 64 -11.16 -5.41 -22.25
N ARG A 65 -10.02 -4.72 -22.09
CA ARG A 65 -9.58 -3.55 -22.89
C ARG A 65 -10.60 -2.41 -22.93
N GLN A 66 -11.48 -2.34 -21.93
CA GLN A 66 -12.54 -1.34 -21.84
C GLN A 66 -12.12 -0.13 -21.00
N LEU A 67 -12.71 1.02 -21.25
CA LEU A 67 -12.43 2.25 -20.51
C LEU A 67 -12.82 2.23 -19.01
N PRO A 68 -13.94 1.62 -18.57
CA PRO A 68 -14.35 1.70 -17.17
C PRO A 68 -13.36 1.07 -16.17
N PRO A 69 -12.76 -0.11 -16.43
CA PRO A 69 -11.67 -0.63 -15.59
C PRO A 69 -10.45 0.30 -15.52
N ARG A 70 -10.13 0.99 -16.62
CA ARG A 70 -9.07 1.99 -16.64
C ARG A 70 -9.38 3.18 -15.73
N GLN A 71 -10.62 3.67 -15.75
CA GLN A 71 -11.05 4.74 -14.85
C GLN A 71 -11.00 4.31 -13.38
N ARG A 72 -11.46 3.10 -13.06
CA ARG A 72 -11.34 2.52 -11.69
C ARG A 72 -9.90 2.44 -11.22
N PHE A 73 -8.95 2.14 -12.12
CA PHE A 73 -7.53 2.16 -11.78
C PHE A 73 -7.07 3.57 -11.37
N ASP A 74 -7.41 4.58 -12.18
CA ASP A 74 -7.01 5.97 -11.92
C ASP A 74 -7.64 6.50 -10.62
N GLU A 75 -8.90 6.18 -10.34
CA GLU A 75 -9.58 6.47 -9.06
C GLU A 75 -8.90 5.79 -7.86
N ALA A 76 -8.51 4.53 -8.01
CA ALA A 76 -7.79 3.81 -6.96
C ALA A 76 -6.38 4.36 -6.70
N VAL A 77 -5.73 4.95 -7.72
CA VAL A 77 -4.46 5.68 -7.55
C VAL A 77 -4.66 6.95 -6.72
N LEU A 78 -5.68 7.74 -7.02
CA LEU A 78 -6.01 8.96 -6.27
C LEU A 78 -6.40 8.65 -4.82
N THR A 79 -7.22 7.61 -4.62
CA THR A 79 -7.63 7.13 -3.29
C THR A 79 -6.40 6.70 -2.47
N TYR A 80 -5.48 5.95 -3.09
CA TYR A 80 -4.26 5.52 -2.45
C TYR A 80 -3.37 6.70 -2.01
N SER A 81 -3.22 7.74 -2.85
CA SER A 81 -2.42 8.92 -2.45
C SER A 81 -3.06 9.68 -1.29
N GLN A 82 -4.39 9.84 -1.30
CA GLN A 82 -5.09 10.52 -0.20
C GLN A 82 -4.93 9.77 1.14
N ILE A 83 -5.06 8.44 1.12
CA ILE A 83 -4.85 7.62 2.32
C ILE A 83 -3.39 7.65 2.76
N ALA A 84 -2.44 7.65 1.81
CA ALA A 84 -1.02 7.74 2.13
C ALA A 84 -0.66 9.07 2.82
N ASP A 85 -1.23 10.18 2.36
CA ASP A 85 -1.03 11.49 2.98
C ASP A 85 -1.66 11.56 4.37
N ALA A 86 -2.88 11.01 4.53
CA ALA A 86 -3.53 10.87 5.84
C ALA A 86 -2.70 10.00 6.81
N LEU A 87 -2.15 8.89 6.32
CA LEU A 87 -1.28 8.01 7.11
C LEU A 87 0.00 8.73 7.52
N ARG A 88 0.64 9.47 6.60
CA ARG A 88 1.84 10.26 6.90
C ARG A 88 1.57 11.31 7.97
N ALA A 89 0.41 11.97 7.93
CA ALA A 89 -0.02 12.91 8.96
C ALA A 89 -0.25 12.22 10.30
N ALA A 90 -0.90 11.05 10.31
CA ALA A 90 -1.17 10.27 11.52
C ALA A 90 0.10 9.71 12.18
N THR A 91 1.18 9.50 11.42
CA THR A 91 2.47 8.99 11.89
C THR A 91 3.53 10.08 12.05
N ILE A 92 3.16 11.37 12.12
CA ILE A 92 4.16 12.46 12.13
C ILE A 92 5.13 12.37 13.32
N ASP A 93 4.63 11.96 14.48
CA ASP A 93 5.41 11.78 15.71
C ASP A 93 6.04 10.38 15.82
N LEU A 94 5.89 9.54 14.79
CA LEU A 94 6.31 8.13 14.76
C LEU A 94 7.31 7.92 13.62
N PRO A 95 8.62 8.14 13.84
CA PRO A 95 9.60 8.14 12.76
C PRO A 95 9.67 6.79 12.02
N GLU A 96 9.57 5.66 12.72
CA GLU A 96 9.54 4.33 12.10
C GLU A 96 8.25 4.11 11.30
N GLY A 97 7.10 4.56 11.82
CA GLY A 97 5.81 4.48 11.13
C GLY A 97 5.81 5.31 9.84
N ARG A 98 6.43 6.49 9.89
CA ARG A 98 6.60 7.37 8.73
C ARG A 98 7.52 6.73 7.69
N ALA A 99 8.68 6.21 8.09
CA ALA A 99 9.61 5.53 7.19
C ALA A 99 8.96 4.31 6.51
N ALA A 100 8.19 3.51 7.25
CA ALA A 100 7.47 2.36 6.70
C ALA A 100 6.38 2.79 5.69
N SER A 101 5.63 3.84 6.00
CA SER A 101 4.63 4.43 5.10
C SER A 101 5.27 4.92 3.80
N ASP A 102 6.34 5.71 3.91
CA ASP A 102 7.04 6.27 2.74
C ASP A 102 7.66 5.18 1.87
N ALA A 103 8.27 4.15 2.48
CA ALA A 103 8.77 2.98 1.74
C ALA A 103 7.65 2.25 0.99
N ARG A 104 6.47 2.13 1.59
CA ARG A 104 5.30 1.50 0.96
C ARG A 104 4.79 2.31 -0.24
N VAL A 105 4.71 3.63 -0.08
CA VAL A 105 4.32 4.56 -1.17
C VAL A 105 5.33 4.49 -2.31
N ALA A 106 6.62 4.53 -2.01
CA ALA A 106 7.70 4.44 -2.99
C ALA A 106 7.67 3.10 -3.76
N ALA A 107 7.45 1.98 -3.06
CA ALA A 107 7.30 0.67 -3.69
C ALA A 107 6.08 0.64 -4.63
N ARG A 108 4.95 1.22 -4.22
CA ARG A 108 3.75 1.30 -5.06
C ARG A 108 3.97 2.18 -6.28
N GLN A 109 4.65 3.31 -6.13
CA GLN A 109 5.01 4.17 -7.25
C GLN A 109 5.92 3.44 -8.24
N THR A 110 6.97 2.78 -7.75
CA THR A 110 7.86 1.96 -8.57
C THR A 110 7.09 0.90 -9.36
N TRP A 111 6.15 0.20 -8.71
CA TRP A 111 5.27 -0.75 -9.39
C TRP A 111 4.43 -0.08 -10.48
N ARG A 112 3.82 1.09 -10.23
CA ARG A 112 3.04 1.79 -11.26
C ARG A 112 3.90 2.17 -12.47
N GLU A 113 5.13 2.62 -12.24
CA GLU A 113 6.04 3.06 -13.31
C GLU A 113 6.59 1.88 -14.11
N ARG A 114 6.98 0.79 -13.44
CA ARG A 114 7.65 -0.36 -14.08
C ARG A 114 6.69 -1.43 -14.61
N VAL A 115 5.49 -1.52 -14.04
CA VAL A 115 4.51 -2.56 -14.37
C VAL A 115 3.26 -1.95 -14.96
N ALA A 116 2.50 -1.17 -14.19
CA ALA A 116 1.17 -0.74 -14.61
C ALA A 116 1.21 0.15 -15.86
N GLY A 117 2.09 1.16 -15.89
CA GLY A 117 2.24 2.09 -17.01
C GLY A 117 2.54 1.40 -18.34
N PRO A 118 3.61 0.58 -18.45
CA PRO A 118 3.91 -0.18 -19.66
C PRO A 118 2.75 -1.06 -20.11
N VAL A 119 2.10 -1.78 -19.18
CA VAL A 119 0.95 -2.64 -19.48
C VAL A 119 -0.22 -1.84 -20.05
N ILE A 120 -0.55 -0.71 -19.42
CA ILE A 120 -1.61 0.19 -19.87
C ILE A 120 -1.35 0.68 -21.30
N ILE A 121 -0.11 1.09 -21.59
CA ILE A 121 0.28 1.58 -22.92
C ILE A 121 0.15 0.47 -23.96
N ALA A 122 0.61 -0.74 -23.63
CA ALA A 122 0.51 -1.90 -24.53
C ALA A 122 -0.94 -2.27 -24.85
N VAL A 123 -1.81 -2.30 -23.82
CA VAL A 123 -3.26 -2.53 -24.00
C VAL A 123 -3.90 -1.43 -24.84
N GLY A 124 -3.61 -0.16 -24.56
CA GLY A 124 -4.16 0.97 -25.29
C GLY A 124 -3.76 1.02 -26.77
N ARG A 125 -2.59 0.45 -27.12
CA ARG A 125 -2.12 0.31 -28.51
C ARG A 125 -2.61 -0.96 -29.21
N GLY A 126 -3.28 -1.86 -28.47
CA GLY A 126 -3.64 -3.18 -29.00
C GLY A 126 -2.44 -4.10 -29.27
N ASP A 127 -1.30 -3.85 -28.64
CA ASP A 127 -0.04 -4.58 -28.87
C ASP A 127 -0.05 -5.91 -28.09
N ALA A 128 -0.78 -6.90 -28.62
CA ALA A 128 -0.89 -8.23 -28.03
C ALA A 128 0.48 -8.91 -27.82
N PRO A 129 1.46 -8.85 -28.73
CA PRO A 129 2.80 -9.38 -28.50
C PRO A 129 3.54 -8.72 -27.33
N ALA A 130 3.37 -7.42 -27.08
CA ALA A 130 3.96 -6.76 -25.90
C ALA A 130 3.30 -7.22 -24.59
N ILE A 131 1.98 -7.44 -24.59
CA ILE A 131 1.25 -7.95 -23.41
C ILE A 131 1.70 -9.38 -23.07
N THR A 132 1.83 -10.25 -24.07
CA THR A 132 2.31 -11.64 -23.86
C THR A 132 3.73 -11.67 -23.31
N ARG A 133 4.67 -10.91 -23.89
CA ARG A 133 6.04 -10.81 -23.37
C ARG A 133 6.10 -10.28 -21.95
N PHE A 134 5.24 -9.33 -21.61
CA PHE A 134 5.12 -8.84 -20.25
C PHE A 134 4.64 -9.94 -19.29
N ALA A 135 3.61 -10.70 -19.67
CA ALA A 135 3.08 -11.81 -18.88
C ALA A 135 4.12 -12.93 -18.68
N GLU A 136 4.88 -13.25 -19.71
CA GLU A 136 5.98 -14.23 -19.67
C GLU A 136 7.13 -13.76 -18.77
N GLY A 137 7.53 -12.49 -18.87
CA GLY A 137 8.53 -11.89 -17.98
C GLY A 137 8.10 -11.92 -16.52
N ALA A 138 6.83 -11.62 -16.24
CA ALA A 138 6.26 -11.69 -14.89
C ALA A 138 6.16 -13.12 -14.33
N ALA A 139 6.02 -14.13 -15.20
CA ALA A 139 6.04 -15.54 -14.79
C ALA A 139 7.46 -16.01 -14.45
N SER A 140 8.47 -15.57 -15.21
CA SER A 140 9.88 -15.87 -14.95
C SER A 140 10.40 -15.24 -13.65
N ASP A 141 9.90 -14.07 -13.27
CA ASP A 141 10.25 -13.39 -12.02
C ASP A 141 9.67 -14.08 -10.76
N ARG A 142 8.70 -15.00 -10.94
CA ARG A 142 8.10 -15.80 -9.86
C ARG A 142 8.79 -17.14 -9.61
N VAL A 143 9.85 -17.47 -10.34
CA VAL A 143 10.61 -18.71 -10.07
C VAL A 143 11.24 -18.56 -8.67
N PRO A 144 10.88 -19.41 -7.70
CA PRO A 144 11.41 -19.31 -6.35
C PRO A 144 12.93 -19.54 -6.40
N MET A 145 13.69 -18.71 -5.68
CA MET A 145 15.04 -19.07 -5.27
C MET A 145 14.94 -20.34 -4.42
N THR A 146 15.10 -21.49 -5.07
CA THR A 146 15.31 -22.77 -4.39
C THR A 146 16.67 -22.71 -3.72
N THR A 147 16.67 -22.61 -2.40
CA THR A 147 17.78 -22.96 -1.51
C THR A 147 17.26 -23.92 -0.46
#